data_AF-A0A3B9WN97-F1
#
_entry.id   AF-A0A3B9WN97-F1
#
_cell.length_a   1.000
_cell.length_b   1.000
_cell.length_c   1.000
_cell.angle_alpha   90.00
_cell.angle_beta   90.00
_cell.angle_gamma   90.00
#
_symmetry.space_group_name_H-M   'P 1'
#
loop_
_entity.id
_entity.type
_entity.pdbx_description
1 polymer ?
#
loop_
_entity_poly.entity_id
_entity_poly.type
_entity_poly.pdbx_seq_one_letter_code
_entity_poly.pdbx_strand_id
1 'polypeptide(L)'
;SLVSNRWLQTIWLMLRLVPKLKKVLPKRTRTNNSRATSMRLLQESALALLLNQDPDALTIRKIAESVGLHHRYIPDYFGGKAELFASIYPAAADEAAKAIKFPFLGAL
;
A
#
# COMPACT_ATOMS: atom_id res chain seq x y z
N SER A 1 -40.80 10.03 -36.46
CA SER A 1 -40.18 9.87 -35.13
C SER A 1 -38.69 9.67 -35.31
N LEU A 2 -37.91 10.75 -35.27
CA LEU A 2 -36.47 10.77 -35.53
C LEU A 2 -35.73 11.07 -34.22
N VAL A 3 -35.59 10.08 -33.36
CA VAL A 3 -34.69 10.16 -32.21
C VAL A 3 -33.87 8.89 -32.18
N SER A 4 -32.56 9.09 -32.01
CA SER A 4 -31.59 8.11 -31.55
C SER A 4 -31.18 7.01 -32.54
N ASN A 5 -30.08 7.27 -33.25
CA ASN A 5 -29.06 6.22 -33.55
C ASN A 5 -27.63 6.77 -33.57
N ARG A 6 -27.42 8.08 -33.32
CA ARG A 6 -26.10 8.70 -33.36
C ARG A 6 -25.29 8.46 -32.08
N TRP A 7 -25.95 8.31 -30.93
CA TRP A 7 -25.28 8.10 -29.64
C TRP A 7 -24.70 6.69 -29.50
N LEU A 8 -25.36 5.68 -30.08
CA LEU A 8 -24.88 4.29 -30.09
C LEU A 8 -23.69 4.08 -31.05
N GLN A 9 -23.65 4.81 -32.17
CA GLN A 9 -22.50 4.77 -33.09
C GLN A 9 -21.24 5.37 -32.45
N THR A 10 -21.38 6.41 -31.64
CA THR A 10 -20.24 7.01 -30.92
C THR A 10 -19.67 6.07 -29.87
N ILE A 11 -20.52 5.36 -29.12
CA ILE A 11 -20.07 4.37 -28.12
C ILE A 11 -19.37 3.19 -28.80
N TRP A 12 -19.90 2.72 -29.93
CA TRP A 12 -19.30 1.62 -30.70
C TRP A 12 -17.93 1.98 -31.30
N LEU A 13 -17.75 3.23 -31.74
CA LEU A 13 -16.46 3.75 -32.20
C LEU A 13 -15.44 3.90 -31.06
N MET A 14 -15.87 4.27 -29.86
CA MET A 14 -14.97 4.38 -28.69
C MET A 14 -14.49 3.02 -28.17
N LEU A 15 -15.34 1.99 -28.19
CA LEU A 15 -14.97 0.64 -27.77
C LEU A 15 -14.00 -0.07 -28.74
N ARG A 16 -14.00 0.30 -30.03
CA ARG A 16 -13.12 -0.27 -31.06
C ARG A 16 -11.67 0.23 -30.96
N LEU A 17 -11.43 1.31 -30.20
CA LEU A 17 -10.12 1.96 -30.04
C LEU A 17 -9.49 1.73 -28.66
N VAL A 18 -9.94 0.72 -27.91
CA VAL A 18 -9.26 0.30 -26.68
C VAL A 18 -8.25 -0.80 -27.02
N PRO A 19 -6.98 -0.48 -27.36
CA PRO A 19 -5.96 -1.51 -27.41
C PRO A 19 -5.89 -2.13 -26.01
N LYS A 20 -5.97 -3.46 -25.95
CA LYS A 20 -5.78 -4.21 -24.70
C LYS A 20 -4.49 -3.73 -24.06
N LEU A 21 -4.60 -2.97 -22.98
CA LEU A 21 -3.49 -2.60 -22.12
C LEU A 21 -3.05 -3.82 -21.32
N LYS A 22 -2.51 -4.83 -21.99
CA LYS A 22 -1.47 -5.65 -21.38
C LYS A 22 -0.24 -4.77 -21.35
N LYS A 23 -0.16 -3.90 -20.34
CA LYS A 23 1.07 -3.22 -19.97
C LYS A 23 2.08 -4.33 -19.72
N VAL A 24 2.96 -4.56 -20.68
CA VAL A 24 4.20 -5.28 -20.46
C VAL A 24 4.93 -4.43 -19.42
N LEU A 25 4.76 -4.80 -18.14
CA LEU A 25 5.47 -4.15 -17.05
C LEU A 25 6.96 -4.26 -17.42
N PRO A 26 7.69 -3.14 -17.49
CA PRO A 26 9.13 -3.21 -17.77
C PRO A 26 9.73 -4.17 -16.75
N LYS A 27 10.55 -5.12 -17.21
CA LYS A 27 11.26 -6.07 -16.35
C LYS A 27 12.02 -5.23 -15.32
N ARG A 28 11.45 -5.10 -14.11
CA ARG A 28 11.94 -4.22 -13.04
C ARG A 28 13.42 -4.51 -12.88
N THR A 29 14.26 -3.54 -13.22
CA THR A 29 15.67 -3.56 -12.87
C THR A 29 15.70 -3.77 -11.37
N ARG A 30 16.28 -4.89 -10.91
CA ARG A 30 16.31 -5.26 -9.50
C ARG A 30 17.21 -4.23 -8.81
N THR A 31 16.65 -3.11 -8.37
CA THR A 31 17.38 -2.13 -7.57
C THR A 31 17.82 -2.90 -6.33
N ASN A 32 19.13 -3.00 -6.12
CA ASN A 32 19.66 -3.69 -4.96
C ASN A 32 19.48 -2.76 -3.76
N ASN A 33 18.22 -2.63 -3.30
CA ASN A 33 17.90 -1.83 -2.13
C ASN A 33 18.65 -2.47 -0.96
N SER A 34 19.33 -1.64 -0.15
CA SER A 34 19.97 -2.15 1.06
C SER A 34 18.91 -2.86 1.92
N ARG A 35 19.34 -3.86 2.70
CA ARG A 35 18.45 -4.58 3.63
C ARG A 35 17.70 -3.58 4.52
N ALA A 36 18.40 -2.61 5.09
CA ALA A 36 17.82 -1.57 5.94
C ALA A 36 16.76 -0.74 5.21
N THR A 37 17.02 -0.32 3.97
CA THR A 37 16.04 0.40 3.14
C THR A 37 14.79 -0.44 2.89
N SER A 38 14.97 -1.72 2.56
CA SER A 38 13.85 -2.64 2.32
C SER A 38 13.02 -2.87 3.59
N MET A 39 13.67 -3.03 4.74
CA MET A 39 13.00 -3.17 6.03
C MET A 39 12.15 -1.94 6.35
N ARG A 40 12.72 -0.74 6.22
CA ARG A 40 12.01 0.51 6.47
C ARG A 40 10.79 0.68 5.57
N LEU A 41 10.92 0.43 4.27
CA LEU A 41 9.80 0.51 3.32
C LEU A 41 8.67 -0.47 3.67
N LEU A 42 9.01 -1.68 4.14
CA LEU A 42 8.02 -2.67 4.56
C LEU A 42 7.29 -2.25 5.84
N GLN A 43 7.99 -1.65 6.80
CA GLN A 43 7.39 -1.11 8.03
C GLN A 43 6.44 0.06 7.73
N GLU A 44 6.89 1.03 6.93
CA GLU A 44 6.09 2.20 6.52
C GLU A 44 4.83 1.76 5.75
N SER A 45 4.98 0.81 4.82
CA SER A 45 3.86 0.20 4.10
C SER A 45 2.85 -0.48 5.02
N ALA A 46 3.32 -1.33 5.93
CA ALA A 46 2.47 -2.07 6.84
C ALA A 46 1.70 -1.11 7.77
N LEU A 47 2.37 -0.07 8.29
CA LEU A 47 1.72 0.97 9.09
C LEU A 47 0.61 1.69 8.28
N ALA A 48 0.92 2.14 7.07
CA ALA A 48 -0.06 2.83 6.22
C ALA A 48 -1.29 1.97 5.90
N LEU A 49 -1.10 0.66 5.73
CA LEU A 49 -2.18 -0.28 5.51
C LEU A 49 -3.01 -0.52 6.79
N LEU A 50 -2.35 -0.67 7.94
CA LEU A 50 -3.00 -0.85 9.25
C LEU A 50 -3.87 0.35 9.66
N LEU A 51 -3.54 1.55 9.21
CA LEU A 51 -4.38 2.74 9.44
C LEU A 51 -5.75 2.67 8.76
N ASN A 52 -5.90 1.82 7.74
CA ASN A 52 -7.10 1.80 6.89
C ASN A 52 -7.80 0.42 6.85
N GLN A 53 -7.16 -0.62 7.36
CA GLN A 53 -7.60 -2.01 7.18
C GLN A 53 -7.33 -2.83 8.44
N ASP A 54 -8.18 -3.83 8.65
CA ASP A 54 -8.03 -4.78 9.74
C ASP A 54 -6.71 -5.59 9.63
N PRO A 55 -5.95 -5.78 10.72
CA PRO A 55 -4.69 -6.52 10.72
C PRO A 55 -4.78 -7.96 10.19
N ASP A 56 -5.92 -8.63 10.38
CA ASP A 56 -6.13 -10.01 9.94
C ASP A 56 -6.39 -10.09 8.44
N ALA A 57 -7.01 -9.05 7.86
CA ALA A 57 -7.20 -8.94 6.41
C ALA A 57 -5.90 -8.65 5.66
N LEU A 58 -4.83 -8.21 6.34
CA LEU A 58 -3.54 -7.92 5.73
C LEU A 58 -2.70 -9.18 5.56
N THR A 59 -2.21 -9.38 4.33
CA THR A 59 -1.27 -10.45 3.99
C THR A 59 0.12 -9.89 3.69
N ILE A 60 1.16 -10.68 3.96
CA ILE A 60 2.56 -10.30 3.65
C ILE A 60 2.78 -10.02 2.16
N ARG A 61 2.00 -10.67 1.28
CA ARG A 61 2.04 -10.39 -0.17
C ARG A 61 1.56 -8.98 -0.46
N LYS A 62 0.38 -8.61 0.06
CA LYS A 62 -0.20 -7.27 -0.14
C LYS A 62 0.72 -6.15 0.36
N ILE A 63 1.30 -6.35 1.54
CA ILE A 63 2.26 -5.39 2.14
C ILE A 63 3.46 -5.20 1.19
N ALA A 64 4.14 -6.29 0.82
CA ALA A 64 5.33 -6.19 -0.02
C ALA A 64 5.02 -5.66 -1.43
N GLU A 65 3.89 -6.05 -2.03
CA GLU A 65 3.45 -5.57 -3.34
C GLU A 65 3.19 -4.07 -3.37
N SER A 66 2.66 -3.49 -2.29
CA SER A 66 2.38 -2.05 -2.22
C SER A 66 3.62 -1.16 -2.41
N VAL A 67 4.80 -1.67 -2.02
CA VAL A 67 6.12 -1.03 -2.23
C VAL A 67 6.95 -1.74 -3.32
N GLY A 68 6.35 -2.73 -3.99
CA GLY A 68 6.95 -3.53 -5.05
C GLY A 68 8.21 -4.30 -4.64
N LEU A 69 8.26 -4.76 -3.39
CA LEU A 69 9.27 -5.68 -2.89
C LEU A 69 8.77 -7.13 -2.96
N HIS A 70 9.69 -8.09 -2.88
CA HIS A 70 9.33 -9.49 -2.87
C HIS A 70 8.86 -9.90 -1.47
N HIS A 71 7.68 -10.54 -1.38
CA HIS A 71 7.05 -10.92 -0.11
C HIS A 71 7.94 -11.77 0.82
N ARG A 72 8.88 -12.56 0.26
CA ARG A 72 9.87 -13.34 1.02
C ARG A 72 10.77 -12.48 1.92
N TYR A 73 10.96 -11.20 1.60
CA TYR A 73 11.71 -10.28 2.45
C TYR A 73 11.09 -10.11 3.84
N ILE A 74 9.77 -10.28 3.98
CA ILE A 74 9.10 -10.16 5.28
C ILE A 74 9.53 -11.28 6.25
N PRO A 75 9.37 -12.58 5.93
CA PRO A 75 9.87 -13.64 6.80
C PRO A 75 11.41 -13.61 6.93
N ASP A 76 12.16 -13.29 5.85
CA ASP A 76 13.62 -13.26 5.91
C ASP A 76 14.19 -12.13 6.80
N TYR A 77 13.48 -11.00 6.92
CA TYR A 77 13.96 -9.83 7.64
C TYR A 77 13.36 -9.67 9.04
N PHE A 78 12.10 -10.08 9.21
CA PHE A 78 11.34 -9.88 10.44
C PHE A 78 10.99 -11.19 11.15
N GLY A 79 10.95 -12.32 10.45
CA GLY A 79 10.47 -13.59 11.00
C GLY A 79 9.01 -13.90 10.66
N GLY A 80 8.22 -12.89 10.25
CA GLY A 80 6.82 -13.09 9.91
C GLY A 80 5.98 -11.81 9.90
N LYS A 81 4.66 -11.97 9.74
CA LYS A 81 3.70 -10.85 9.79
C LYS A 81 3.61 -10.26 11.19
N ALA A 82 3.56 -11.11 12.22
CA ALA A 82 3.40 -10.69 13.60
C ALA A 82 4.61 -9.87 14.06
N GLU A 83 5.81 -10.32 13.75
CA GLU A 83 7.07 -9.67 14.09
C GLU A 83 7.27 -8.37 13.32
N LEU A 84 6.84 -8.33 12.05
CA LEU A 84 6.78 -7.09 11.29
C LEU A 84 5.88 -6.07 11.99
N PHE A 85 4.68 -6.46 12.42
CA PHE A 85 3.77 -5.55 13.14
C PHE A 85 4.34 -5.13 14.49
N ALA A 86 4.92 -6.06 15.26
CA ALA A 86 5.58 -5.76 16.52
C ALA A 86 6.70 -4.73 16.36
N SER A 87 7.41 -4.74 15.23
CA SER A 87 8.48 -3.76 14.94
C SER A 87 7.97 -2.33 14.68
N ILE A 88 6.67 -2.16 14.40
CA ILE A 88 6.04 -0.86 14.07
C ILE A 88 5.49 -0.18 15.32
N TYR A 89 4.86 -0.94 16.22
CA TYR A 89 4.12 -0.40 17.36
C TYR A 89 4.93 0.50 18.30
N PRO A 90 6.22 0.23 18.62
CA PRO A 90 7.01 1.11 19.47
C PRO A 90 7.14 2.52 18.87
N ALA A 91 7.47 2.60 17.58
CA ALA A 91 7.61 3.88 16.88
C ALA A 91 6.26 4.60 16.72
N ALA A 92 5.17 3.86 16.47
CA ALA A 92 3.83 4.43 16.37
C ALA A 92 3.32 4.97 17.72
N ALA A 93 3.60 4.25 18.82
CA ALA A 93 3.25 4.68 20.17
C ALA A 93 4.00 5.95 20.57
N ASP A 94 5.31 6.02 20.28
CA ASP A 94 6.12 7.21 20.54
C ASP A 94 5.62 8.42 19.75
N GLU A 95 5.26 8.24 18.48
CA GLU A 95 4.76 9.32 17.64
C GLU A 95 3.36 9.77 18.06
N ALA A 96 2.48 8.83 18.44
CA ALA A 96 1.18 9.16 19.02
C ALA A 96 1.33 9.92 20.34
N ALA A 97 2.25 9.51 21.21
CA ALA A 97 2.53 10.20 22.47
C ALA A 97 2.98 11.64 22.27
N LYS A 98 3.82 11.92 21.25
CA LYS A 98 4.21 13.29 20.88
C LYS A 98 3.07 14.10 20.29
N ALA A 99 2.18 13.46 19.53
CA ALA A 99 1.04 14.11 18.90
C ALA A 99 -0.05 14.49 19.92
N ILE A 100 -0.13 13.78 21.05
CA ILE A 100 -0.98 14.17 22.19
C ILE A 100 -0.33 15.36 22.90
N LYS A 101 -0.53 16.56 22.33
CA LYS A 101 -0.40 17.81 23.09
C LYS A 101 -1.61 17.87 24.02
N PHE A 102 -1.48 17.36 25.24
CA PHE A 102 -2.55 17.42 26.25
C PHE A 102 -3.05 18.88 26.40
N PRO A 103 -4.33 19.17 26.12
CA PRO A 103 -4.92 20.43 26.56
C PRO A 103 -5.04 20.37 28.08
N PHE A 104 -4.09 21.04 28.75
CA PHE A 104 -4.23 21.74 30.03
C PHE A 104 -5.35 21.25 30.97
N LEU A 105 -4.96 20.46 31.99
CA LEU A 105 -5.71 20.37 33.25
C LEU A 105 -5.21 21.45 34.21
N GLY A 106 -5.59 22.70 33.96
CA GLY A 106 -5.35 23.81 34.88
C GLY A 106 -6.61 24.65 35.08
N ALA A 107 -7.72 23.99 35.39
CA ALA A 107 -8.93 24.67 35.84
C ALA A 107 -9.76 23.73 36.72
N LEU A 108 -9.27 23.47 37.93
CA LEU A 108 -10.08 23.13 39.10
C LEU A 108 -9.42 23.74 40.34
#